data_AF-A0A935EJS2-F1
#
_entry.id   AF-A0A935EJS2-F1
#
_cell.length_a   1.000
_cell.length_b   1.000
_cell.length_c   1.000
_cell.angle_alpha   90.00
_cell.angle_beta   90.00
_cell.angle_gamma   90.00
#
_symmetry.space_group_name_H-M   'P 1'
#
loop_
_entity.id
_entity.type
_entity.pdbx_description
1 polymer ?
#
loop_
_entity_poly.entity_id
_entity_poly.type
_entity_poly.pdbx_seq_one_letter_code
_entity_poly.pdbx_strand_id
1 'polypeptide(L)' 'MEKALQLAADLLPGQHLHMLIHREPFPLYELLDGMGYRHDTQAQPNGDYLVVIERGASRPRSGKSAT' A
#
# COMPACT_ATOMS: atom_id res chain seq x y z
N MET A 1 -7.28 -6.02 -9.91
CA MET A 1 -6.84 -4.84 -9.13
C MET A 1 -7.53 -4.80 -7.77
N GLU A 2 -8.83 -5.04 -7.69
CA GLU A 2 -9.63 -5.01 -6.44
C GLU A 2 -9.08 -5.91 -5.31
N LYS A 3 -8.56 -7.10 -5.64
CA LYS A 3 -8.05 -8.05 -4.64
C LYS A 3 -6.86 -7.52 -3.84
N ALA A 4 -6.02 -6.67 -4.45
CA ALA A 4 -4.86 -6.08 -3.78
C ALA A 4 -5.29 -5.12 -2.66
N LEU A 5 -6.26 -4.26 -2.97
CA LEU A 5 -6.81 -3.29 -2.04
C LEU A 5 -7.57 -3.98 -0.90
N GLN A 6 -8.33 -5.04 -1.21
CA GLN A 6 -9.03 -5.82 -0.21
C GLN A 6 -8.06 -6.52 0.77
N LEU A 7 -6.94 -7.05 0.28
CA LEU A 7 -5.91 -7.64 1.12
C LEU A 7 -5.15 -6.58 1.92
N ALA A 8 -4.87 -5.41 1.33
CA ALA A 8 -4.25 -4.29 2.03
C ALA A 8 -5.15 -3.72 3.14
N ALA A 9 -6.47 -3.78 2.98
CA ALA A 9 -7.44 -3.40 4.01
C ALA A 9 -7.37 -4.29 5.27
N ASP A 10 -7.03 -5.57 5.10
CA ASP A 10 -6.92 -6.55 6.19
C ASP A 10 -5.55 -6.56 6.87
N LEU A 11 -4.56 -5.83 6.34
CA LEU A 11 -3.22 -5.76 6.93
C LEU A 11 -3.29 -5.23 8.37
N LEU A 12 -2.69 -6.00 9.29
CA LEU A 12 -2.43 -5.56 10.65
C LEU A 12 -1.19 -4.64 10.71
N PRO A 13 -1.04 -3.84 11.78
CA PRO A 13 0.17 -3.04 11.99
C PRO A 13 1.42 -3.95 12.00
N GLY A 14 2.42 -3.60 11.19
CA GLY A 14 3.65 -4.40 11.03
C GLY A 14 3.55 -5.56 10.03
N GLN A 15 2.40 -5.76 9.38
CA GLN A 15 2.29 -6.65 8.24
C GLN A 15 2.52 -5.91 6.92
N HIS A 16 3.02 -6.67 5.94
CA HIS A 16 3.31 -6.21 4.60
C HIS A 16 2.67 -7.15 3.59
N LEU A 17 2.04 -6.59 2.56
CA LEU A 17 1.54 -7.33 1.42
C LEU A 17 2.56 -7.28 0.30
N HIS A 18 3.06 -8.44 -0.12
CA HIS A 18 3.97 -8.56 -1.26
C HIS A 18 3.19 -9.01 -2.49
N MET A 19 3.32 -8.25 -3.58
CA MET A 19 2.68 -8.54 -4.84
C MET A 19 3.73 -8.63 -5.93
N LEU A 20 3.82 -9.79 -6.58
CA LEU A 20 4.63 -9.95 -7.79
C LEU A 20 3.71 -9.88 -9.01
N ILE A 21 3.97 -8.93 -9.89
CA ILE A 21 3.13 -8.66 -11.05
C ILE A 21 3.98 -8.43 -12.30
N HIS A 22 3.52 -8.98 -13.43
CA HIS A 22 4.21 -8.88 -14.73
C HIS A 22 4.10 -7.50 -15.40
N ARG A 23 3.42 -6.52 -14.77
CA ARG A 23 3.22 -5.17 -15.33
C ARG A 23 3.08 -4.13 -14.22
N GLU A 24 3.53 -2.91 -14.49
CA GLU A 24 3.36 -1.79 -13.56
C GLU A 24 1.87 -1.39 -13.40
N PRO A 25 1.35 -1.35 -12.16
CA PRO A 25 -0.02 -1.01 -11.86
C PRO A 25 -0.14 0.47 -11.50
N PHE A 26 0.18 1.38 -12.43
CA PHE A 26 0.16 2.84 -12.18
C PHE A 26 -1.07 3.37 -11.41
N PRO A 27 -2.32 2.94 -11.70
CA PRO A 27 -3.49 3.46 -10.98
C PRO A 27 -3.54 3.01 -9.50
N LEU A 28 -2.83 1.94 -9.15
CA LEU A 28 -2.85 1.40 -7.79
C LEU A 28 -2.08 2.30 -6.82
N TYR A 29 -0.98 2.91 -7.26
CA TYR A 29 -0.13 3.75 -6.43
C TYR A 29 -0.87 4.99 -5.91
N GLU A 30 -1.60 5.67 -6.80
CA GLU A 30 -2.43 6.83 -6.47
C GLU A 30 -3.51 6.48 -5.43
N LEU A 31 -4.13 5.31 -5.58
CA LEU A 31 -5.14 4.82 -4.63
C LEU A 31 -4.52 4.52 -3.27
N LEU A 32 -3.37 3.84 -3.24
CA LEU A 32 -2.65 3.51 -2.01
C LEU A 32 -2.24 4.77 -1.26
N ASP A 33 -1.69 5.77 -1.96
CA ASP A 33 -1.33 7.07 -1.38
C ASP A 33 -2.55 7.80 -0.80
N GLY A 34 -3.63 7.90 -1.58
CA GLY A 34 -4.88 8.55 -1.14
C GLY A 34 -5.54 7.88 0.07
N MET A 35 -5.29 6.58 0.30
CA MET A 35 -5.75 5.84 1.48
C MET A 35 -4.74 5.84 2.64
N GLY A 36 -3.56 6.43 2.45
CA GLY A 36 -2.51 6.50 3.48
C GLY A 36 -1.71 5.20 3.66
N TYR A 37 -1.67 4.33 2.66
CA TYR A 37 -0.75 3.20 2.62
C TYR A 37 0.61 3.64 2.11
N ARG A 38 1.67 3.04 2.64
CA ARG A 38 3.00 3.17 2.06
C ARG A 38 3.21 2.02 1.08
N HIS A 39 3.82 2.32 -0.06
CA HIS A 39 4.13 1.32 -1.06
C HIS A 39 5.54 1.54 -1.59
N ASP A 40 6.23 0.44 -1.87
CA ASP A 40 7.53 0.41 -2.53
C ASP A 40 7.43 -0.51 -3.75
N THR A 41 8.11 -0.16 -4.83
CA THR A 41 8.11 -0.96 -6.06
C THR A 41 9.53 -1.20 -6.52
N GLN A 42 9.87 -2.48 -6.69
CA GLN A 42 11.15 -2.91 -7.22
C GLN A 42 10.94 -3.66 -8.53
N ALA A 43 11.57 -3.17 -9.61
CA ALA A 43 11.67 -3.90 -10.86
C ALA A 43 12.62 -5.09 -10.70
N GLN A 44 12.19 -6.25 -11.14
CA GLN A 44 12.89 -7.52 -11.04
C GLN A 44 13.57 -7.85 -12.37
N PRO A 45 14.72 -8.57 -12.35
CA PRO A 45 15.50 -8.87 -13.54
C PRO A 45 14.77 -9.75 -14.57
N ASN A 46 13.68 -10.40 -14.18
CA ASN A 46 12.82 -11.21 -15.05
C ASN A 46 11.70 -10.39 -15.74
N GLY A 47 11.66 -9.06 -15.52
CA GLY A 47 10.62 -8.17 -16.07
C GLY A 47 9.39 -8.04 -15.18
N ASP A 48 9.40 -8.65 -13.99
CA ASP A 48 8.32 -8.48 -13.00
C ASP A 48 8.55 -7.25 -12.13
N TYR A 49 7.49 -6.85 -11.44
CA TYR A 49 7.53 -5.81 -10.42
C TYR A 49 7.10 -6.41 -9.10
N LEU A 50 7.95 -6.28 -8.09
CA LEU A 50 7.62 -6.57 -6.71
C LEU A 50 7.10 -5.29 -6.08
N VAL A 51 5.82 -5.27 -5.74
CA VAL A 51 5.19 -4.19 -4.99
C VAL A 51 5.03 -4.63 -3.55
N VAL A 52 5.60 -3.87 -2.63
CA VAL A 52 5.46 -4.06 -1.18
C VAL A 52 4.51 -2.99 -0.66
N ILE A 53 3.43 -3.39 0.01
CA ILE A 53 2.44 -2.48 0.57
C ILE A 53 2.41 -2.67 2.07
N GLU A 54 2.46 -1.57 2.81
CA GLU A 54 2.37 -1.56 4.27
C GLU A 54 1.38 -0.49 4.74
N ARG A 55 0.80 -0.67 5.92
CA ARG A 55 0.01 0.40 6.54
C ARG A 55 0.93 1.59 6.76
N GLY A 56 0.57 2.76 6.23
CA GLY A 56 1.24 3.98 6.65
C GLY A 56 1.08 4.15 8.15
N ALA A 57 2.09 4.71 8.80
CA ALA A 57 1.95 5.13 10.19
C ALA A 57 0.72 6.05 10.22
N SER A 58 -0.38 5.56 10.79
CA SER A 58 -1.59 6.36 10.95
C SER A 58 -1.16 7.56 11.76
N ARG A 59 -0.96 8.69 11.09
CA ARG A 59 -0.61 9.95 11.74
C ARG A 59 -1.69 10.13 12.81
N PRO A 60 -1.33 10.13 14.11
CA PRO A 60 -2.34 10.27 15.15
C PRO A 60 -3.11 11.52 14.81
N ARG A 61 -4.43 11.36 14.65
CA ARG A 61 -5.38 12.40 14.27
C ARG A 61 -5.11 13.58 15.21
N SER A 62 -4.39 14.60 14.73
CA SER A 62 -4.09 15.76 15.54
C SER A 62 -5.41 16.39 15.95
N GLY A 63 -5.50 16.74 17.24
CA GLY A 63 -6.75 16.87 17.97
C GLY A 63 -7.77 17.83 17.37
N LYS A 64 -9.03 17.52 17.65
CA LYS A 64 -9.99 18.56 17.99
C LYS A 64 -10.46 18.28 19.41
N SER A 65 -9.72 18.81 20.38
CA SER A 65 -10.21 18.99 21.73
C SER A 65 -11.41 19.91 21.65
N ALA A 66 -12.60 19.38 21.93
CA ALA A 66 -13.77 20.21 22.24
C ALA A 66 -13.90 20.19 23.77
N THR A 67 -13.54 21.32 24.37
CA THR A 67 -13.82 21.64 25.76
C THR A 67 -15.27 22.06 25.94
#